data_AF-E9IBN4-F1
#
_entry.id   AF-E9IBN4-F1
#
_cell.length_a   1.000
_cell.length_b   1.000
_cell.length_c   1.000
_cell.angle_alpha   90.00
_cell.angle_beta   90.00
_cell.angle_gamma   90.00
#
_symmetry.space_group_name_H-M   'P 1'
#
loop_
_entity.id
_entity.type
_entity.pdbx_description
1 polymer ?
#
loop_
_entity_poly.entity_id
_entity_poly.type
_entity_poly.pdbx_seq_one_letter_code
_entity_poly.pdbx_strand_id
1 'polypeptide(L)'
;MIFSEEKSQGLSFQDNFLNSLFPKDPGLVKVRRMNQTEKMTINAKVMDFVGMVEQYDYPAEEHNVTTNDGYNLIIHRIPGSPSVDNKVNKEIVFLLHGILGSSDSWVLYGPEKDLGMYSLLVHNVLVM
;
A
#
# COMPACT_ATOMS: atom_id res chain seq x y z
N MET A 1 -9.25 9.69 49.00
CA MET A 1 -8.93 8.45 48.27
C MET A 1 -8.89 8.83 46.80
N ILE A 2 -7.69 8.99 46.25
CA ILE A 2 -7.49 9.40 44.84
C ILE A 2 -7.15 8.12 44.09
N PHE A 3 -7.99 7.75 43.12
CA PHE A 3 -7.73 6.63 42.21
C PHE A 3 -6.80 7.15 41.09
N SER A 4 -5.60 6.58 41.02
CA SER A 4 -4.65 6.81 39.93
C SER A 4 -4.97 5.85 38.78
N GLU A 5 -5.22 6.41 37.60
CA GLU A 5 -5.42 5.66 36.35
C GLU A 5 -4.03 5.29 35.78
N GLU A 6 -3.66 4.01 35.84
CA GLU A 6 -2.50 3.47 35.14
C GLU A 6 -2.73 3.49 33.63
N LYS A 7 -1.94 4.31 32.92
CA LYS A 7 -1.90 4.36 31.46
C LYS A 7 -0.56 3.79 30.96
N SER A 8 -0.66 2.99 29.89
CA SER A 8 0.39 2.71 28.89
C SER A 8 1.39 1.55 29.08
N GLN A 9 0.91 0.30 28.93
CA GLN A 9 1.81 -0.82 28.57
C GLN A 9 1.34 -1.67 27.36
N GLY A 10 0.45 -1.16 26.52
CA GLY A 10 -0.12 -1.92 25.39
C GLY A 10 0.43 -1.66 23.99
N LEU A 11 1.28 -0.64 23.77
CA LEU A 11 1.55 -0.10 22.43
C LEU A 11 2.98 -0.36 21.88
N SER A 12 3.88 -1.02 22.63
CA SER A 12 5.31 -1.06 22.22
C SER A 12 5.64 -2.05 21.09
N PHE A 13 4.88 -3.15 20.91
CA PHE A 13 5.23 -4.16 19.91
C PHE A 13 4.90 -3.71 18.49
N GLN A 14 3.69 -3.16 18.29
CA GLN A 14 3.25 -2.66 16.98
C GLN A 14 4.11 -1.49 16.54
N ASP A 15 4.38 -0.52 17.42
CA ASP A 15 5.15 0.66 17.06
C ASP A 15 6.59 0.33 16.70
N ASN A 16 7.24 -0.58 17.46
CA ASN A 16 8.61 -0.99 17.16
C ASN A 16 8.70 -1.85 15.89
N PHE A 17 7.74 -2.76 15.70
CA PHE A 17 7.68 -3.60 14.50
C PHE A 17 7.42 -2.77 13.24
N LEU A 18 6.47 -1.84 13.28
CA LEU A 18 6.12 -0.97 12.16
C LEU A 18 7.25 0.01 11.85
N ASN A 19 7.93 0.58 12.85
CA ASN A 19 9.11 1.42 12.62
C ASN A 19 10.30 0.63 12.03
N SER A 20 10.41 -0.67 12.33
CA SER A 20 11.43 -1.54 11.73
C SER A 20 11.14 -1.90 10.28
N LEU A 21 9.87 -1.99 9.89
CA LEU A 21 9.46 -2.31 8.53
C LEU A 21 9.33 -1.07 7.64
N PHE A 22 8.93 0.07 8.20
CA PHE A 22 8.64 1.31 7.48
C PHE A 22 9.31 2.50 8.17
N PRO A 23 10.58 2.80 7.83
CA PRO A 23 11.24 4.00 8.29
C PRO A 23 10.47 5.25 7.82
N LYS A 24 10.38 6.27 8.68
CA LYS A 24 9.55 7.47 8.46
C LYS A 24 10.03 8.38 7.32
N ASP A 25 11.31 8.29 6.95
CA ASP A 25 11.87 8.96 5.77
C ASP A 25 12.63 7.93 4.94
N PRO A 26 12.00 7.35 3.89
CA PRO A 26 12.57 6.22 3.18
C PRO A 26 13.46 6.62 2.00
N GLY A 27 13.70 7.92 1.74
CA GLY A 27 14.57 8.37 0.65
C GLY A 27 14.10 7.91 -0.74
N LEU A 28 12.79 7.96 -0.99
CA LEU A 28 12.15 7.35 -2.16
C LEU A 28 12.42 8.10 -3.47
N VAL A 29 12.74 7.35 -4.54
CA VAL A 29 12.83 7.84 -5.92
C VAL A 29 11.81 7.11 -6.78
N LYS A 30 10.97 7.84 -7.53
CA LYS A 30 9.96 7.27 -8.44
C LYS A 30 10.64 6.72 -9.71
N VAL A 31 10.56 5.39 -9.94
CA VAL A 31 11.36 4.72 -10.99
C VAL A 31 10.63 4.46 -12.31
N ARG A 32 9.29 4.40 -12.35
CA ARG A 32 8.64 3.85 -13.56
C ARG A 32 8.28 4.86 -14.64
N ARG A 33 8.81 4.62 -15.84
CA ARG A 33 8.35 5.12 -17.15
C ARG A 33 8.02 3.89 -18.00
N MET A 34 6.75 3.61 -18.29
CA MET A 34 6.36 2.48 -19.16
C MET A 34 6.49 2.85 -20.64
N ASN A 35 7.05 1.95 -21.45
CA ASN A 35 7.10 2.10 -22.91
C ASN A 35 5.91 1.37 -23.55
N GLN A 36 5.27 2.01 -24.52
CA GLN A 36 4.01 1.56 -25.18
C GLN A 36 4.12 0.22 -25.96
N THR A 37 5.33 -0.31 -26.17
CA THR A 37 5.61 -1.32 -27.19
C THR A 37 5.14 -2.74 -26.86
N GLU A 38 4.89 -3.09 -25.59
CA GLU A 38 4.39 -4.45 -25.22
C GLU A 38 2.87 -4.62 -25.37
N LYS A 39 2.14 -3.58 -25.83
CA LYS A 39 0.69 -3.64 -26.11
C LYS A 39 0.31 -4.41 -27.38
N MET A 40 1.28 -4.89 -28.16
CA MET A 40 0.99 -5.58 -29.42
C MET A 40 1.04 -7.09 -29.24
N THR A 41 -0.08 -7.77 -29.52
CA THR A 41 -0.26 -9.22 -29.81
C THR A 41 -0.93 -10.16 -28.79
N ILE A 42 -1.85 -9.68 -27.95
CA ILE A 42 -3.04 -10.46 -27.56
C ILE A 42 -4.14 -9.49 -27.10
N ASN A 43 -5.42 -9.74 -27.40
CA ASN A 43 -6.56 -8.97 -26.83
C ASN A 43 -6.67 -9.08 -25.28
N ALA A 44 -5.68 -9.69 -24.63
CA ALA A 44 -5.53 -9.75 -23.19
C ALA A 44 -4.68 -8.55 -22.73
N LYS A 45 -5.30 -7.65 -21.96
CA LYS A 45 -4.61 -6.55 -21.30
C LYS A 45 -3.83 -7.12 -20.11
N VAL A 46 -2.52 -7.30 -20.26
CA VAL A 46 -1.63 -7.62 -19.14
C VAL A 46 -1.40 -6.34 -18.34
N MET A 47 -1.66 -6.38 -17.04
CA MET A 47 -1.50 -5.25 -16.13
C MET A 47 -0.63 -5.67 -14.95
N ASP A 48 0.19 -4.73 -14.49
CA ASP A 48 0.84 -4.79 -13.20
C ASP A 48 -0.06 -4.16 -12.11
N PHE A 49 0.39 -4.16 -10.86
CA PHE A 49 -0.37 -3.57 -9.74
C PHE A 49 -0.88 -2.16 -10.06
N VAL A 50 0.02 -1.29 -10.51
CA VAL A 50 -0.31 0.10 -10.84
C VAL A 50 -1.40 0.16 -11.91
N GLY A 51 -1.27 -0.61 -13.00
CA GLY A 51 -2.29 -0.70 -14.03
C GLY A 51 -3.63 -1.28 -13.54
N MET A 52 -3.60 -2.23 -12.61
CA MET A 52 -4.80 -2.82 -11.99
C MET A 52 -5.56 -1.82 -11.12
N VAL A 53 -4.88 -0.88 -10.49
CA VAL A 53 -5.48 0.16 -9.64
C VAL A 53 -5.89 1.38 -10.47
N GLU A 54 -5.01 1.90 -11.31
CA GLU A 54 -5.24 3.12 -12.10
C GLU A 54 -6.36 2.95 -13.14
N GLN A 55 -6.66 1.73 -13.60
CA GLN A 55 -7.80 1.50 -14.50
C GLN A 55 -9.17 1.82 -13.87
N TYR A 56 -9.22 1.96 -12.55
CA TYR A 56 -10.43 2.36 -11.80
C TYR A 56 -10.36 3.81 -11.30
N ASP A 57 -9.43 4.62 -11.83
CA ASP A 57 -9.19 6.01 -11.45
C ASP A 57 -8.69 6.21 -10.01
N TYR A 58 -8.14 5.15 -9.41
CA TYR A 58 -7.43 5.23 -8.13
C TYR A 58 -5.96 5.59 -8.37
N PRO A 59 -5.38 6.56 -7.66
CA PRO A 59 -3.95 6.82 -7.73
C PRO A 59 -3.17 5.62 -7.20
N ALA A 60 -2.04 5.27 -7.80
CA ALA A 60 -1.15 4.23 -7.30
C ALA A 60 0.31 4.71 -7.27
N GLU A 61 1.06 4.25 -6.29
CA GLU A 61 2.48 4.51 -6.11
C GLU A 61 3.21 3.19 -5.91
N GLU A 62 4.46 3.14 -6.34
CA GLU A 62 5.37 1.99 -6.18
C GLU A 62 6.65 2.51 -5.52
N HIS A 63 7.08 1.82 -4.46
CA HIS A 63 8.17 2.24 -3.58
C HIS A 63 9.17 1.09 -3.44
N ASN A 64 10.45 1.35 -3.75
CA ASN A 64 11.53 0.39 -3.52
C ASN A 64 12.09 0.58 -2.11
N VAL A 65 12.12 -0.49 -1.32
CA VAL A 65 12.65 -0.49 0.05
C VAL A 65 13.74 -1.55 0.15
N THR A 66 14.93 -1.14 0.58
CA THR A 66 16.03 -2.06 0.87
C THR A 66 16.04 -2.38 2.36
N THR A 67 15.92 -3.67 2.70
CA THR A 67 16.01 -4.13 4.08
C THR A 67 17.46 -4.09 4.60
N ASN A 68 17.63 -4.11 5.91
CA ASN A 68 18.96 -4.07 6.53
C ASN A 68 19.85 -5.27 6.15
N ASP A 69 19.25 -6.41 5.80
CA ASP A 69 19.91 -7.61 5.30
C ASP A 69 20.07 -7.65 3.77
N GLY A 70 19.70 -6.58 3.07
CA GLY A 70 20.04 -6.33 1.67
C GLY A 70 19.01 -6.80 0.64
N TYR A 71 17.78 -7.15 1.04
CA TYR A 71 16.70 -7.46 0.11
C TYR A 71 16.06 -6.18 -0.42
N ASN A 72 15.77 -6.15 -1.72
CA ASN A 72 15.02 -5.06 -2.35
C ASN A 72 13.56 -5.47 -2.51
N LEU A 73 12.70 -4.82 -1.74
CA LEU A 73 11.26 -5.03 -1.72
C LEU A 73 10.57 -3.94 -2.54
N ILE A 74 9.52 -4.33 -3.26
CA ILE A 74 8.60 -3.40 -3.91
C ILE A 74 7.36 -3.32 -3.02
N ILE A 75 7.00 -2.11 -2.63
CA ILE A 75 5.80 -1.82 -1.85
C ILE A 75 4.89 -0.94 -2.68
N HIS A 76 3.63 -1.31 -2.79
CA HIS A 76 2.63 -0.52 -3.48
C HIS A 76 1.83 0.33 -2.50
N ARG A 77 1.44 1.54 -2.89
CA ARG A 77 0.57 2.40 -2.09
C ARG A 77 -0.58 2.93 -2.92
N ILE A 78 -1.77 2.92 -2.33
CA ILE A 78 -2.97 3.58 -2.86
C ILE A 78 -3.29 4.76 -1.92
N PRO A 79 -2.89 6.00 -2.27
CA PRO A 79 -2.95 7.15 -1.37
C PRO A 79 -4.36 7.74 -1.19
N GLY A 80 -5.33 7.30 -2.00
CA GLY A 80 -6.66 7.87 -1.93
C GLY A 80 -7.65 7.17 -2.85
N SER A 81 -8.88 7.69 -2.83
CA SER A 81 -9.99 7.24 -3.67
C SER A 81 -10.46 8.42 -4.50
N PRO A 82 -10.89 8.20 -5.76
CA PRO A 82 -11.47 9.25 -6.59
C PRO A 82 -12.71 9.90 -5.95
N SER A 83 -13.38 9.22 -5.02
CA SER A 83 -14.59 9.70 -4.36
C SER A 83 -14.35 10.56 -3.12
N VAL A 84 -13.11 10.66 -2.61
CA VAL A 84 -12.81 11.33 -1.32
C VAL A 84 -11.63 12.27 -1.45
N ASP A 85 -11.85 13.55 -1.13
CA ASP A 85 -10.82 14.58 -1.14
C ASP A 85 -9.60 14.19 -0.28
N ASN A 86 -8.41 14.30 -0.86
CA ASN A 86 -7.11 13.97 -0.23
C ASN A 86 -6.69 14.93 0.91
N LYS A 87 -7.60 15.78 1.40
CA LYS A 87 -7.32 16.81 2.43
C LYS A 87 -7.50 16.30 3.86
N VAL A 88 -8.00 15.08 4.05
CA VAL A 88 -8.15 14.46 5.37
C VAL A 88 -6.87 13.68 5.70
N ASN A 89 -6.36 13.84 6.92
CA ASN A 89 -5.30 12.97 7.46
C ASN A 89 -5.87 11.55 7.58
N LYS A 90 -5.65 10.73 6.54
CA LYS A 90 -6.10 9.34 6.49
C LYS A 90 -5.13 8.45 7.26
N GLU A 91 -5.65 7.65 8.18
CA GLU A 91 -4.88 6.61 8.87
C GLU A 91 -4.31 5.61 7.86
N ILE A 92 -3.14 5.04 8.16
CA ILE A 92 -2.44 4.13 7.25
C ILE A 92 -2.81 2.69 7.61
N VAL A 93 -3.25 1.92 6.63
CA VAL A 93 -3.47 0.48 6.73
C VAL A 93 -2.40 -0.23 5.91
N PHE A 94 -1.77 -1.24 6.52
CA PHE A 94 -0.80 -2.10 5.85
C PHE A 94 -1.40 -3.48 5.58
N LEU A 95 -1.36 -3.91 4.32
CA LEU A 95 -1.84 -5.21 3.87
C LEU A 95 -0.65 -6.06 3.41
N LEU A 96 -0.47 -7.20 4.05
CA LEU A 96 0.60 -8.15 3.75
C LEU A 96 0.00 -9.43 3.16
N HIS A 97 0.45 -9.84 1.98
CA HIS A 97 0.00 -11.10 1.39
C HIS A 97 0.47 -12.33 2.19
N GLY A 98 -0.18 -13.48 1.96
CA GLY A 98 0.20 -14.77 2.55
C GLY A 98 1.36 -15.47 1.83
N ILE A 99 1.66 -16.71 2.22
CA ILE A 99 2.67 -17.54 1.56
C ILE A 99 2.30 -17.73 0.08
N LEU A 100 3.28 -17.54 -0.82
CA LEU A 100 3.13 -17.59 -2.28
C LEU A 100 2.17 -16.54 -2.88
N GLY A 101 1.92 -15.45 -2.16
CA GLY A 101 1.14 -14.32 -2.64
C GLY A 101 2.02 -13.17 -3.20
N SER A 102 1.33 -12.17 -3.73
CA SER A 102 1.86 -10.84 -4.03
C SER A 102 0.82 -9.77 -3.62
N SER A 103 1.23 -8.50 -3.62
CA SER A 103 0.36 -7.35 -3.39
C SER A 103 -0.86 -7.28 -4.32
N ASP A 104 -0.77 -7.89 -5.50
CA ASP A 104 -1.87 -7.98 -6.48
C ASP A 104 -3.13 -8.66 -5.92
N SER A 105 -2.95 -9.54 -4.94
CA SER A 105 -4.04 -10.28 -4.28
C SER A 105 -5.09 -9.35 -3.66
N TRP A 106 -4.71 -8.10 -3.37
CA TRP A 106 -5.57 -7.10 -2.72
C TRP A 106 -6.23 -6.13 -3.69
N VAL A 107 -6.04 -6.29 -5.01
CA VAL A 107 -6.56 -5.38 -6.06
C VAL A 107 -7.02 -6.11 -7.33
N LEU A 108 -7.18 -7.43 -7.27
CA LEU A 108 -7.44 -8.28 -8.44
C LEU A 108 -8.85 -8.13 -9.03
N TYR A 109 -9.87 -7.85 -8.20
CA TYR A 109 -11.29 -7.83 -8.57
C TYR A 109 -11.93 -6.43 -8.61
N GLY A 110 -11.29 -5.40 -8.06
CA GLY A 110 -11.71 -4.00 -8.09
C GLY A 110 -12.35 -3.44 -6.80
N PRO A 111 -12.80 -2.16 -6.84
CA PRO A 111 -13.07 -1.31 -5.66
C PRO A 111 -14.19 -1.72 -4.69
N GLU A 112 -15.06 -2.64 -5.08
CA GLU A 112 -16.16 -3.14 -4.25
C GLU A 112 -15.95 -4.57 -3.76
N LYS A 113 -14.93 -5.25 -4.28
CA LYS A 113 -14.65 -6.67 -4.03
C LYS A 113 -13.34 -6.88 -3.30
N ASP A 114 -12.42 -5.93 -3.47
CA ASP A 114 -11.10 -6.03 -2.87
C ASP A 114 -10.93 -5.12 -1.67
N LEU A 115 -10.33 -5.68 -0.62
CA LEU A 115 -10.07 -4.98 0.63
C LEU A 115 -9.17 -3.75 0.44
N GLY A 116 -8.15 -3.86 -0.43
CA GLY A 116 -7.18 -2.79 -0.67
C GLY A 116 -7.82 -1.54 -1.27
N MET A 117 -8.90 -1.71 -2.02
CA MET A 117 -9.59 -0.61 -2.69
C MET A 117 -10.82 -0.13 -1.91
N TYR A 118 -11.52 -1.03 -1.22
CA TYR A 118 -12.69 -0.69 -0.40
C TYR A 118 -12.32 0.20 0.81
N SER A 119 -11.18 -0.05 1.44
CA SER A 119 -10.74 0.66 2.66
C SER A 119 -10.37 2.14 2.43
N LEU A 120 -10.26 2.58 1.18
CA LEU A 120 -9.76 3.91 0.78
C LEU A 120 -10.72 5.07 1.03
N LEU A 121 -11.93 4.77 1.51
CA LEU A 121 -12.89 5.77 1.97
C LEU A 121 -12.38 6.54 3.22
N VAL A 122 -11.49 5.92 4.00
CA VAL A 122 -10.99 6.48 5.27
C VAL A 122 -9.47 6.31 5.45
N HIS A 123 -8.80 5.43 4.69
CA HIS A 123 -7.39 5.07 4.90
C HIS A 123 -6.49 5.31 3.68
N ASN A 124 -5.20 5.49 3.95
CA ASN A 124 -4.11 5.24 3.00
C ASN A 124 -3.77 3.76 3.06
N VAL A 125 -3.72 3.05 1.93
CA VAL A 125 -3.40 1.62 1.95
C VAL A 125 -2.00 1.39 1.39
N LEU A 126 -1.15 0.75 2.18
CA LEU A 126 0.16 0.26 1.80
C LEU A 126 0.07 -1.26 1.63
N VAL A 127 0.53 -1.79 0.51
CA VAL A 127 0.34 -3.17 0.09
C VAL A 127 1.69 -3.78 -0.23
N MET A 128 2.02 -4.87 0.45
CA MET A 128 3.19 -5.69 0.20
C MET A 128 2.75 -7.05 -0.32
#